data_AF-A0A3N5JMA1-F1
#
_entry.id   AF-A0A3N5JMA1-F1
#
_cell.length_a   1.000
_cell.length_b   1.000
_cell.length_c   1.000
_cell.angle_alpha   90.00
_cell.angle_beta   90.00
_cell.angle_gamma   90.00
#
_symmetry.space_group_name_H-M   'P 1'
#
loop_
_entity.id
_entity.type
_entity.pdbx_description
1 polymer ?
#
loop_
_entity_poly.entity_id
_entity_poly.type
_entity_poly.pdbx_seq_one_letter_code
_entity_poly.pdbx_strand_id
1 'polypeptide(L)'
;MGSHPSCIVPLAEAAGAGDGLVGGKAASLGSLVQAGFRVPRGFCITTLAYEQFIAEAGLNKHVAMELGRKPLDAMRWEELWDAALRIRSAFLQAGVPDTIAAQIRQALADHVGDGAVAVRSSAPGEDSQQRSFAGLHESIVGVHGDRAVLDAVRTVWASLWSDAALLYRRELSL
;
A
#
# COMPACT_ATOMS: atom_id res chain seq x y z
N MET A 1 -21.64 -9.19 -17.61
CA MET A 1 -20.58 -8.18 -17.48
C MET A 1 -19.83 -8.51 -16.20
N GLY A 2 -18.65 -9.14 -16.33
CA GLY A 2 -17.87 -9.54 -15.16
C GLY A 2 -17.44 -8.28 -14.40
N SER A 3 -17.85 -8.17 -13.15
CA SER A 3 -17.33 -7.18 -12.22
C SER A 3 -15.83 -7.43 -12.09
N HIS A 4 -15.00 -6.72 -12.86
CA HIS A 4 -13.59 -6.64 -12.54
C HIS A 4 -13.49 -6.07 -11.12
N PRO A 5 -12.87 -6.79 -10.17
CA PRO A 5 -12.74 -6.25 -8.83
C PRO A 5 -11.95 -4.94 -8.90
N SER A 6 -12.55 -3.87 -8.34
CA SER A 6 -12.12 -2.49 -8.51
C SER A 6 -10.76 -2.24 -7.82
N CYS A 7 -9.93 -1.38 -8.42
CA CYS A 7 -8.69 -0.90 -7.77
C CYS A 7 -8.98 -0.01 -6.56
N ILE A 8 -10.22 0.49 -6.46
CA ILE A 8 -10.67 1.39 -5.40
C ILE A 8 -11.90 0.82 -4.71
N VAL A 9 -11.90 0.90 -3.38
CA VAL A 9 -13.07 0.60 -2.54
C VAL A 9 -13.39 1.82 -1.67
N PRO A 10 -14.62 2.37 -1.69
CA PRO A 10 -15.03 3.43 -0.78
C PRO A 10 -14.84 3.02 0.68
N LEU A 11 -14.40 3.93 1.55
CA LEU A 11 -14.08 3.56 2.94
C LEU A 11 -15.28 2.99 3.70
N ALA A 12 -16.50 3.45 3.39
CA ALA A 12 -17.74 2.92 3.96
C ALA A 12 -18.01 1.44 3.63
N GLU A 13 -17.46 0.96 2.52
CA GLU A 13 -17.63 -0.40 2.01
C GLU A 13 -16.44 -1.31 2.38
N ALA A 14 -15.34 -0.73 2.88
CA ALA A 14 -14.09 -1.44 3.14
C ALA A 14 -14.24 -2.62 4.11
N ALA A 15 -15.14 -2.53 5.10
CA ALA A 15 -15.40 -3.64 6.01
C ALA A 15 -15.97 -4.89 5.31
N GLY A 16 -16.81 -4.70 4.29
CA GLY A 16 -17.40 -5.79 3.52
C GLY A 16 -16.47 -6.36 2.45
N ALA A 17 -15.43 -5.61 2.07
CA ALA A 17 -14.44 -6.01 1.06
C ALA A 17 -13.43 -7.05 1.57
N GLY A 18 -13.24 -7.13 2.89
CA GLY A 18 -12.37 -8.09 3.56
C GLY A 18 -10.89 -7.72 3.59
N ASP A 19 -10.20 -8.15 4.66
CA ASP A 19 -8.81 -7.77 4.97
C ASP A 19 -7.80 -8.12 3.88
N GLY A 20 -8.05 -9.18 3.11
CA GLY A 20 -7.18 -9.57 1.99
C GLY A 20 -7.14 -8.53 0.86
N LEU A 21 -8.21 -7.75 0.69
CA LEU A 21 -8.33 -6.77 -0.39
C LEU A 21 -7.95 -5.35 0.04
N VAL A 22 -8.25 -4.97 1.29
CA VAL A 22 -8.09 -3.59 1.79
C VAL A 22 -7.16 -3.45 2.99
N GLY A 23 -6.74 -4.56 3.60
CA GLY A 23 -5.97 -4.58 4.85
C GLY A 23 -6.80 -4.28 6.10
N GLY A 24 -6.23 -4.61 7.27
CA GLY A 24 -6.93 -4.55 8.56
C GLY A 24 -7.34 -3.13 8.99
N LYS A 25 -6.51 -2.13 8.71
CA LYS A 25 -6.79 -0.72 9.07
C LYS A 25 -7.97 -0.16 8.30
N ALA A 26 -8.01 -0.36 6.99
CA ALA A 26 -9.11 0.11 6.15
C ALA A 26 -10.42 -0.62 6.47
N ALA A 27 -10.36 -1.95 6.68
CA ALA A 27 -11.53 -2.73 7.10
C ALA A 27 -12.07 -2.28 8.47
N SER A 28 -11.18 -1.98 9.42
CA SER A 28 -11.54 -1.44 10.74
C SER A 28 -12.17 -0.05 10.65
N LEU A 29 -11.61 0.84 9.82
CA LEU A 29 -12.21 2.16 9.57
C LEU A 29 -13.59 2.04 8.91
N GLY A 30 -13.76 1.11 7.96
CA GLY A 30 -15.07 0.84 7.37
C GLY A 30 -16.08 0.33 8.39
N SER A 31 -15.65 -0.50 9.33
CA SER A 31 -16.51 -1.00 10.42
C SER A 31 -16.97 0.14 11.32
N LEU A 32 -16.09 1.10 11.62
CA LEU A 32 -16.45 2.31 12.38
C LEU A 32 -17.45 3.19 11.63
N VAL A 33 -17.29 3.35 10.31
CA VAL A 33 -18.27 4.07 9.46
C VAL A 33 -19.64 3.40 9.55
N GLN A 34 -19.69 2.07 9.39
CA GLN A 34 -20.95 1.30 9.45
C GLN A 34 -21.60 1.34 10.83
N ALA A 35 -20.80 1.40 11.90
CA ALA A 35 -21.28 1.58 13.26
C ALA A 35 -21.72 3.02 13.59
N GLY A 36 -21.71 3.94 12.62
CA GLY A 36 -22.20 5.31 12.78
C GLY A 36 -21.22 6.28 13.43
N PHE A 37 -19.95 5.89 13.63
CA PHE A 37 -18.92 6.80 14.12
C PHE A 37 -18.54 7.81 13.03
N ARG A 38 -18.12 9.00 13.47
CA ARG A 38 -17.61 10.03 12.56
C ARG A 38 -16.19 9.69 12.13
N VAL A 39 -16.06 9.10 10.95
CA VAL A 39 -14.79 8.83 10.27
C VAL A 39 -14.66 9.80 9.09
N PRO A 40 -13.49 10.41 8.85
CA PRO A 40 -13.25 11.21 7.66
C PRO A 40 -13.55 10.42 6.38
N ARG A 41 -14.13 11.08 5.38
CA ARG A 41 -14.39 10.46 4.07
C ARG A 41 -13.06 10.10 3.40
N GLY A 42 -13.09 9.03 2.61
CA GLY A 42 -11.94 8.54 1.87
C GLY A 42 -12.23 7.22 1.17
N PHE A 43 -11.18 6.60 0.68
CA PHE A 43 -11.25 5.34 -0.05
C PHE A 43 -9.96 4.53 0.20
N CYS A 44 -10.04 3.24 -0.08
CA CYS A 44 -8.90 2.32 -0.05
C CYS A 44 -8.44 2.03 -1.48
N ILE A 45 -7.13 2.06 -1.68
CA ILE A 45 -6.48 1.52 -2.89
C ILE A 45 -6.21 0.04 -2.61
N THR A 46 -6.81 -0.84 -3.39
CA THR A 46 -6.85 -2.27 -3.09
C THR A 46 -5.51 -2.97 -3.37
N THR A 47 -5.35 -4.16 -2.81
CA THR A 47 -4.20 -5.03 -3.11
C THR A 47 -4.11 -5.37 -4.60
N LEU A 48 -5.24 -5.43 -5.31
CA LEU A 48 -5.26 -5.63 -6.77
C LEU A 48 -4.60 -4.47 -7.52
N ALA A 49 -4.80 -3.23 -7.06
CA ALA A 49 -4.13 -2.06 -7.65
C ALA A 49 -2.60 -2.15 -7.44
N TYR A 50 -2.18 -2.60 -6.26
CA TYR A 50 -0.76 -2.84 -5.99
C TYR A 50 -0.19 -3.96 -6.88
N GLU A 51 -0.90 -5.10 -7.00
CA GLU A 51 -0.51 -6.22 -7.88
C GLU A 51 -0.41 -5.81 -9.35
N GLN A 52 -1.37 -5.02 -9.83
CA GLN A 52 -1.34 -4.45 -11.17
C GLN A 52 -0.14 -3.51 -11.35
N PHE A 53 0.10 -2.60 -10.39
CA PHE A 53 1.24 -1.68 -10.43
C PHE A 53 2.58 -2.42 -10.52
N ILE A 54 2.83 -3.40 -9.65
CA ILE A 54 4.10 -4.13 -9.63
C ILE A 54 4.30 -5.03 -10.87
N ALA A 55 3.21 -5.49 -11.48
CA ALA A 55 3.25 -6.28 -12.71
C ALA A 55 3.57 -5.39 -13.93
N GLU A 56 2.81 -4.30 -14.12
CA GLU A 56 2.96 -3.40 -15.26
C GLU A 56 4.27 -2.61 -15.22
N ALA A 57 4.72 -2.21 -14.03
CA ALA A 57 6.00 -1.52 -13.86
C ALA A 57 7.22 -2.47 -13.87
N GLY A 58 7.02 -3.79 -13.99
CA GLY A 58 8.10 -4.78 -13.98
C GLY A 58 8.81 -4.94 -12.63
N LEU A 59 8.26 -4.39 -11.55
CA LEU A 59 8.85 -4.41 -10.21
C LEU A 59 8.93 -5.81 -9.62
N ASN A 60 8.01 -6.72 -9.98
CA ASN A 60 8.06 -8.12 -9.56
C ASN A 60 9.41 -8.78 -9.88
N LYS A 61 9.91 -8.57 -11.11
CA LYS A 61 11.18 -9.14 -11.55
C LYS A 61 12.35 -8.50 -10.82
N HIS A 62 12.29 -7.18 -10.60
CA HIS A 62 13.34 -6.44 -9.88
C HIS A 62 13.45 -6.88 -8.42
N VAL A 63 12.31 -6.98 -7.71
CA VAL A 63 12.25 -7.48 -6.33
C VAL A 63 12.80 -8.91 -6.25
N ALA A 64 12.35 -9.80 -7.14
CA ALA A 64 12.82 -11.19 -7.17
C ALA A 64 14.32 -11.27 -7.46
N MET A 65 14.86 -10.41 -8.32
CA MET A 65 16.29 -10.35 -8.61
C MET A 65 17.10 -9.87 -7.40
N GLU A 66 16.64 -8.86 -6.67
CA GLU A 66 17.37 -8.31 -5.52
C GLU A 66 17.30 -9.23 -4.29
N LEU A 67 16.14 -9.84 -4.02
CA LEU A 67 15.94 -10.72 -2.86
C LEU A 67 16.23 -12.20 -3.14
N GLY A 68 16.24 -12.63 -4.41
CA GLY A 68 16.43 -14.03 -4.79
C GLY A 68 17.89 -14.49 -4.84
N ARG A 69 18.87 -13.58 -4.70
CA ARG A 69 20.31 -13.92 -4.72
C ARG A 69 20.73 -14.79 -3.53
N LYS A 70 20.06 -14.61 -2.40
CA LYS A 70 20.41 -15.25 -1.13
C LYS A 70 19.15 -15.28 -0.25
N PRO A 71 18.92 -16.34 0.53
CA PRO A 71 17.84 -16.36 1.52
C PRO A 71 17.91 -15.15 2.47
N LEU A 72 16.76 -14.54 2.77
CA LEU A 72 16.66 -13.33 3.61
C LEU A 72 17.28 -13.53 5.00
N ASP A 73 17.12 -14.71 5.60
CA ASP A 73 17.70 -15.12 6.88
C ASP A 73 19.23 -15.19 6.87
N ALA A 74 19.83 -15.48 5.71
CA ALA A 74 21.27 -15.54 5.54
C ALA A 74 21.90 -14.17 5.19
N MET A 75 21.12 -13.16 4.82
CA MET A 75 21.65 -11.84 4.45
C MET A 75 22.23 -11.08 5.65
N ARG A 76 23.43 -10.51 5.46
CA ARG A 76 23.99 -9.52 6.39
C ARG A 76 23.19 -8.22 6.33
N TRP A 77 23.31 -7.39 7.37
CA TRP A 77 22.63 -6.11 7.47
C TRP A 77 22.85 -5.22 6.24
N GLU A 78 24.09 -5.10 5.78
CA GLU A 78 24.48 -4.26 4.66
C GLU A 78 23.89 -4.78 3.34
N GLU A 79 23.85 -6.09 3.15
CA GLU A 79 23.25 -6.72 1.96
C GLU A 79 21.74 -6.45 1.89
N LEU A 80 21.06 -6.56 3.03
CA LEU A 80 19.63 -6.30 3.16
C LEU A 80 19.32 -4.82 2.94
N TRP A 81 20.12 -3.91 3.51
CA TRP A 81 19.99 -2.48 3.28
C TRP A 81 20.14 -2.14 1.80
N ASP A 82 21.19 -2.65 1.13
CA ASP A 82 21.43 -2.38 -0.28
C ASP A 82 20.31 -2.92 -1.18
N ALA A 83 19.75 -4.08 -0.85
CA ALA A 83 18.59 -4.63 -1.54
C ALA A 83 17.35 -3.75 -1.32
N ALA A 84 17.05 -3.39 -0.08
CA ALA A 84 15.93 -2.50 0.28
C ALA A 84 16.02 -1.17 -0.46
N LEU A 85 17.19 -0.54 -0.47
CA LEU A 85 17.42 0.74 -1.13
C LEU A 85 17.17 0.65 -2.65
N ARG A 86 17.70 -0.38 -3.30
CA ARG A 86 17.51 -0.61 -4.74
C ARG A 86 16.06 -0.90 -5.11
N ILE A 87 15.34 -1.65 -4.28
CA ILE A 87 13.92 -1.93 -4.49
C ILE A 87 13.11 -0.65 -4.30
N ARG A 88 13.31 0.08 -3.21
CA ARG A 88 12.61 1.34 -2.94
C ARG A 88 12.84 2.37 -4.05
N SER A 89 14.08 2.50 -4.51
CA SER A 89 14.41 3.40 -5.62
C SER A 89 13.61 3.06 -6.88
N ALA A 90 13.48 1.78 -7.22
CA ALA A 90 12.69 1.34 -8.37
C ALA A 90 11.19 1.68 -8.21
N PHE A 91 10.61 1.49 -7.01
CA PHE A 91 9.22 1.88 -6.73
C PHE A 91 8.99 3.38 -6.88
N LEU A 92 9.93 4.21 -6.40
CA LEU A 92 9.82 5.66 -6.47
C LEU A 92 9.94 6.20 -7.90
N GLN A 93 10.71 5.52 -8.75
CA GLN A 93 10.92 5.87 -10.17
C GLN A 93 9.83 5.33 -11.10
N ALA A 94 9.14 4.26 -10.72
CA ALA A 94 8.06 3.68 -11.51
C ALA A 94 6.86 4.62 -11.60
N GLY A 95 6.31 4.82 -12.80
CA GLY A 95 5.04 5.52 -12.97
C GLY A 95 3.87 4.67 -12.49
N VAL A 96 2.87 5.29 -11.83
CA VAL A 96 1.59 4.60 -11.56
C VAL A 96 0.85 4.45 -12.89
N PRO A 97 0.43 3.23 -13.29
CA PRO A 97 -0.36 3.02 -14.50
C PRO A 97 -1.55 3.98 -14.62
N ASP A 98 -1.80 4.46 -15.83
CA ASP A 98 -2.87 5.44 -16.08
C ASP A 98 -4.25 4.92 -15.68
N THR A 99 -4.47 3.61 -15.79
CA THR A 99 -5.68 2.90 -15.35
C THR A 99 -5.93 3.03 -13.85
N ILE A 100 -4.88 2.92 -13.03
CA ILE A 100 -4.94 3.08 -11.58
C ILE A 100 -5.03 4.57 -11.23
N ALA A 101 -4.20 5.40 -11.88
CA ALA A 101 -4.16 6.83 -11.63
C ALA A 101 -5.52 7.49 -11.93
N ALA A 102 -6.20 7.10 -13.00
CA ALA A 102 -7.54 7.57 -13.32
C ALA A 102 -8.56 7.22 -12.23
N GLN A 103 -8.53 5.99 -11.72
CA GLN A 103 -9.42 5.56 -10.64
C GLN A 103 -9.14 6.30 -9.33
N ILE A 104 -7.87 6.55 -8.98
CA ILE A 104 -7.50 7.36 -7.82
C ILE A 104 -8.02 8.80 -7.95
N ARG A 105 -7.83 9.44 -9.12
CA ARG A 105 -8.34 10.80 -9.37
C ARG A 105 -9.86 10.87 -9.26
N GLN A 106 -10.56 9.90 -9.84
CA GLN A 106 -12.01 9.82 -9.74
C GLN A 106 -12.47 9.68 -8.29
N ALA A 107 -11.83 8.80 -7.52
CA ALA A 107 -12.15 8.59 -6.11
C ALA A 107 -11.84 9.81 -5.22
N LEU A 108 -10.77 10.55 -5.52
CA LEU A 108 -10.49 11.84 -4.88
C LEU A 108 -11.61 12.83 -5.13
N ALA A 109 -12.04 12.99 -6.40
CA ALA A 109 -13.14 13.88 -6.75
C ALA A 109 -14.46 13.50 -6.04
N ASP A 110 -14.80 12.21 -6.02
CA ASP A 110 -16.08 11.72 -5.50
C ASP A 110 -16.17 11.75 -3.96
N HIS A 111 -15.06 11.50 -3.27
CA HIS A 111 -15.07 11.31 -1.82
C HIS A 111 -14.40 12.42 -1.01
N VAL A 112 -13.47 13.15 -1.61
CA VAL A 112 -12.63 14.15 -0.92
C VAL A 112 -12.86 15.56 -1.45
N GLY A 113 -12.99 15.73 -2.77
CA GLY A 113 -13.00 17.04 -3.43
C GLY A 113 -11.63 17.73 -3.33
N ASP A 114 -11.63 19.04 -3.11
CA ASP A 114 -10.41 19.87 -3.00
C ASP A 114 -9.71 19.77 -1.62
N GLY A 115 -10.11 18.81 -0.78
CA GLY A 115 -9.52 18.61 0.54
C GLY A 115 -8.12 17.97 0.48
N ALA A 116 -7.29 18.26 1.48
CA ALA A 116 -6.06 17.51 1.70
C ALA A 116 -6.36 16.10 2.26
N VAL A 117 -5.56 15.11 1.87
CA VAL A 117 -5.68 13.71 2.31
C VAL A 117 -4.48 13.27 3.14
N ALA A 118 -4.68 12.21 3.91
CA ALA A 118 -3.60 11.40 4.47
C ALA A 118 -3.52 10.08 3.71
N VAL A 119 -2.36 9.76 3.14
CA VAL A 119 -2.09 8.49 2.47
C VAL A 119 -1.37 7.58 3.47
N ARG A 120 -1.95 6.42 3.78
CA ARG A 120 -1.49 5.52 4.84
C ARG A 120 -1.45 4.09 4.33
N SER A 121 -0.49 3.29 4.81
CA SER A 121 -0.50 1.86 4.53
C SER A 121 -1.67 1.17 5.24
N SER A 122 -2.20 0.13 4.58
CA SER A 122 -3.15 -0.83 5.12
C SER A 122 -2.90 -2.15 4.41
N ALA A 123 -1.84 -2.86 4.79
CA ALA A 123 -1.54 -4.17 4.22
C ALA A 123 -2.31 -5.32 4.91
N PRO A 124 -2.61 -6.41 4.19
CA PRO A 124 -3.18 -7.62 4.80
C PRO A 124 -2.27 -8.16 5.90
N GLY A 125 -2.85 -8.56 7.03
CA GLY A 125 -2.10 -9.10 8.15
C GLY A 125 -1.28 -8.09 8.96
N GLU A 126 -1.39 -6.77 8.68
CA GLU A 126 -0.77 -5.73 9.52
C GLU A 126 -1.29 -5.73 10.96
N ASP A 127 -2.56 -6.13 11.15
CA ASP A 127 -3.28 -6.11 12.43
C ASP A 127 -3.74 -7.54 12.83
N SER A 128 -2.87 -8.54 12.71
CA SER A 128 -3.18 -9.89 13.18
C SER A 128 -2.92 -10.03 14.69
N GLN A 129 -3.66 -10.92 15.39
CA GLN A 129 -3.50 -11.12 16.84
C GLN A 129 -2.08 -11.52 17.28
N GLN A 130 -1.22 -11.97 16.35
CA GLN A 130 0.16 -12.39 16.63
C GLN A 130 1.23 -11.47 16.02
N ARG A 131 0.86 -10.51 15.15
CA ARG A 131 1.82 -9.68 14.39
C ARG A 131 1.23 -8.29 14.18
N SER A 132 1.91 -7.27 14.70
CA SER A 132 1.59 -5.87 14.42
C SER A 132 2.71 -5.25 13.61
N PHE A 133 2.38 -4.71 12.43
CA PHE A 133 3.32 -3.93 11.60
C PHE A 133 3.27 -2.43 11.97
N ALA A 134 2.85 -2.12 13.20
CA ALA A 134 2.70 -0.75 13.67
C ALA A 134 4.01 0.04 13.55
N GLY A 135 3.95 1.18 12.86
CA GLY A 135 5.09 2.08 12.69
C GLY A 135 6.11 1.67 11.62
N LEU A 136 5.90 0.55 10.92
CA LEU A 136 6.88 0.03 9.96
C LEU A 136 6.79 0.67 8.56
N HIS A 137 5.59 1.13 8.22
CA HIS A 137 5.26 1.67 6.91
C HIS A 137 4.96 3.15 6.98
N GLU A 138 5.22 3.84 5.87
CA GLU A 138 5.10 5.28 5.79
C GLU A 138 3.62 5.73 5.82
N SER A 139 3.40 6.92 6.39
CA SER A 139 2.12 7.63 6.34
C SER A 139 2.41 9.09 6.03
N ILE A 140 1.78 9.62 4.98
CA ILE A 140 2.03 10.97 4.48
C ILE A 140 0.74 11.77 4.66
N VAL A 141 0.82 12.88 5.39
CA VAL A 141 -0.33 13.72 5.75
C VAL A 141 -0.31 15.05 5.01
N GLY A 142 -1.47 15.69 4.89
CA GLY A 142 -1.57 17.02 4.27
C GLY A 142 -1.29 17.03 2.76
N VAL A 143 -1.51 15.89 2.10
CA VAL A 143 -1.26 15.74 0.67
C VAL A 143 -2.40 16.38 -0.12
N HIS A 144 -2.07 17.27 -1.06
CA HIS A 144 -3.07 18.02 -1.82
C HIS A 144 -2.76 17.97 -3.32
N GLY A 145 -3.78 17.67 -4.13
CA GLY A 145 -3.71 17.59 -5.58
C GLY A 145 -3.23 16.24 -6.12
N ASP A 146 -3.74 15.87 -7.29
CA ASP A 146 -3.60 14.55 -7.91
C ASP A 146 -2.16 14.05 -7.97
N ARG A 147 -1.23 14.88 -8.44
CA ARG A 147 0.18 14.51 -8.58
C ARG A 147 0.80 14.17 -7.24
N ALA A 148 0.57 14.99 -6.23
CA ALA A 148 1.12 14.77 -4.89
C ALA A 148 0.52 13.50 -4.26
N VAL A 149 -0.76 13.20 -4.51
CA VAL A 149 -1.38 11.95 -4.05
C VAL A 149 -0.73 10.74 -4.71
N LEU A 150 -0.53 10.76 -6.03
CA LEU A 150 0.13 9.66 -6.73
C LEU A 150 1.58 9.46 -6.24
N ASP A 151 2.32 10.54 -6.01
CA ASP A 151 3.67 10.48 -5.45
C ASP A 151 3.68 9.91 -4.02
N ALA A 152 2.71 10.31 -3.20
CA ALA A 152 2.54 9.78 -1.85
C ALA A 152 2.15 8.29 -1.86
N VAL A 153 1.28 7.86 -2.77
CA VAL A 153 0.91 6.44 -2.95
C VAL A 153 2.14 5.60 -3.29
N ARG A 154 2.97 6.03 -4.24
CA ARG A 154 4.23 5.32 -4.57
C ARG A 154 5.16 5.24 -3.39
N THR A 155 5.26 6.31 -2.61
CA THR A 155 6.12 6.37 -1.43
C THR A 155 5.64 5.38 -0.35
N VAL A 156 4.33 5.34 -0.08
CA VAL A 156 3.74 4.37 0.84
C VAL A 156 3.94 2.93 0.34
N TRP A 157 3.76 2.65 -0.95
CA TRP A 157 4.06 1.34 -1.52
C TRP A 157 5.55 0.97 -1.44
N ALA A 158 6.45 1.91 -1.67
CA ALA A 158 7.90 1.69 -1.51
C ALA A 158 8.24 1.33 -0.05
N SER A 159 7.52 1.87 0.94
CA SER A 159 7.77 1.58 2.36
C SER A 159 7.53 0.12 2.77
N LEU A 160 6.84 -0.69 1.93
CA LEU A 160 6.79 -2.15 2.13
C LEU A 160 8.15 -2.81 1.97
N TRP A 161 9.12 -2.13 1.36
CA TRP A 161 10.44 -2.64 1.05
C TRP A 161 11.54 -1.87 1.78
N SER A 162 11.21 -1.17 2.87
CA SER A 162 12.23 -0.61 3.76
C SER A 162 13.09 -1.72 4.37
N ASP A 163 14.30 -1.35 4.76
CA ASP A 163 15.20 -2.19 5.53
C ASP A 163 14.49 -2.69 6.80
N ALA A 164 13.84 -1.79 7.54
CA ALA A 164 13.01 -2.14 8.69
C ALA A 164 11.92 -3.17 8.34
N ALA A 165 11.20 -2.99 7.23
CA ALA A 165 10.17 -3.93 6.80
C ALA A 165 10.73 -5.31 6.43
N LEU A 166 11.87 -5.37 5.74
CA LEU A 166 12.53 -6.62 5.38
C LEU A 166 13.11 -7.35 6.59
N LEU A 167 13.69 -6.61 7.54
CA LEU A 167 14.19 -7.19 8.80
C LEU A 167 13.06 -7.80 9.61
N TYR A 168 11.93 -7.11 9.71
CA TYR A 168 10.77 -7.61 10.42
C TYR A 168 10.19 -8.86 9.75
N ARG A 169 10.13 -8.90 8.40
CA ARG A 169 9.76 -10.12 7.66
C ARG A 169 10.71 -11.28 7.97
N ARG A 170 12.02 -11.01 8.03
CA ARG A 170 13.03 -12.01 8.38
C ARG A 170 12.83 -12.56 9.79
N GLU A 171 12.53 -11.71 10.78
CA GLU A 171 12.23 -12.15 12.15
C GLU A 171 10.98 -13.03 12.24
N LEU A 172 10.01 -12.79 11.35
CA LEU A 172 8.77 -13.56 11.24
C LEU A 172 8.87 -14.77 10.30
N SER A 173 10.03 -14.98 9.66
CA SER A 173 10.25 -16.01 8.63
C SER A 173 9.25 -15.95 7.47
N LEU A 174 8.94 -14.73 7.01
CA LEU A 174 8.02 -14.43 5.90
C LEU A 174 8.74 -14.13 4.59
#